data_AF-A0A5C5XZZ6-F1
#
_entry.id   AF-A0A5C5XZZ6-F1
#
_cell.length_a   1.000
_cell.length_b   1.000
_cell.length_c   1.000
_cell.angle_alpha   90.00
_cell.angle_beta   90.00
_cell.angle_gamma   90.00
#
_symmetry.space_group_name_H-M   'P 1'
#
loop_
_entity.id
_entity.type
_entity.pdbx_description
1 polymer ?
#
loop_
_entity_poly.entity_id
_entity_poly.type
_entity_poly.pdbx_seq_one_letter_code
_entity_poly.pdbx_strand_id
1 'polypeptide(L)'
;MAGDLEDFLKRAAAKRQAKSAAAKNANPRPTRSAPEYTDSRRERETRELDDSDLVDEVIVGEVVETPSDQQQYQERRRRIEQAKKRAEKIAAETAKRAKKSANVVDTSTDSIGDGKVVDPDQLMAMLRSPQGMRQAILLREILDRPEHRW
;
A
#
# COMPACT_ATOMS: atom_id res chain seq x y z
N MET A 1 -28.85 22.41 6.61
CA MET A 1 -27.90 21.33 6.24
C MET A 1 -28.27 19.95 6.82
N ALA A 2 -29.47 19.75 7.38
CA ALA A 2 -29.85 18.47 7.99
C ALA A 2 -30.20 17.36 6.95
N GLY A 3 -30.74 17.72 5.77
CA GLY A 3 -31.07 16.75 4.73
C GLY A 3 -29.87 16.03 4.10
N ASP A 4 -28.70 16.68 4.05
CA ASP A 4 -27.47 16.08 3.51
C ASP A 4 -26.89 15.00 4.44
N LEU A 5 -27.12 15.14 5.76
CA LEU A 5 -26.71 14.14 6.74
C LEU A 5 -27.55 12.86 6.60
N GLU A 6 -28.87 12.99 6.42
CA GLU A 6 -29.77 11.85 6.25
C GLU A 6 -29.47 11.07 4.95
N ASP A 7 -29.20 11.79 3.87
CA ASP A 7 -28.82 11.18 2.59
C ASP A 7 -27.44 10.52 2.65
N PHE A 8 -26.48 11.13 3.37
CA PHE A 8 -25.19 10.52 3.63
C PHE A 8 -25.33 9.23 4.45
N LEU A 9 -26.15 9.22 5.50
CA LEU A 9 -26.38 8.04 6.34
C LEU A 9 -27.09 6.92 5.56
N LYS A 10 -28.11 7.23 4.76
CA LYS A 10 -28.78 6.25 3.87
C LYS A 10 -27.78 5.65 2.88
N ARG A 11 -26.93 6.48 2.26
CA ARG A 11 -25.94 6.04 1.28
C ARG A 11 -24.80 5.23 1.93
N ALA A 12 -24.38 5.59 3.14
CA ALA A 12 -23.38 4.85 3.91
C ALA A 12 -23.91 3.48 4.36
N ALA A 13 -25.17 3.40 4.80
CA ALA A 13 -25.82 2.15 5.18
C ALA A 13 -25.94 1.20 3.98
N ALA A 14 -26.41 1.70 2.84
CA ALA A 14 -26.51 0.92 1.59
C ALA A 14 -25.13 0.37 1.14
N LYS A 15 -24.07 1.19 1.23
CA LYS A 15 -22.70 0.78 0.89
C LYS A 15 -22.18 -0.33 1.81
N ARG A 16 -22.50 -0.27 3.11
CA ARG A 16 -22.11 -1.30 4.10
C ARG A 16 -22.84 -2.62 3.85
N GLN A 17 -24.14 -2.57 3.55
CA GLN A 17 -24.93 -3.76 3.23
C GLN A 17 -24.45 -4.45 1.95
N ALA A 18 -24.20 -3.69 0.86
CA ALA A 18 -23.67 -4.23 -0.39
C ALA A 18 -22.30 -4.90 -0.20
N LYS A 19 -21.41 -4.30 0.62
CA LYS A 19 -20.09 -4.88 0.92
C LYS A 19 -20.18 -6.16 1.74
N SER A 20 -21.14 -6.25 2.67
CA SER A 20 -21.38 -7.47 3.44
C SER A 20 -22.03 -8.59 2.63
N ALA A 21 -22.91 -8.28 1.69
CA ALA A 21 -23.52 -9.26 0.79
C ALA A 21 -22.51 -9.83 -0.21
N ALA A 22 -21.64 -8.98 -0.77
CA ALA A 22 -20.55 -9.43 -1.64
C ALA A 22 -19.51 -10.32 -0.92
N ALA A 23 -19.31 -10.11 0.39
CA ALA A 23 -18.41 -10.94 1.19
C ALA A 23 -18.96 -12.35 1.48
N LYS A 24 -20.30 -12.52 1.52
CA LYS A 24 -20.93 -13.84 1.76
C LYS A 24 -20.94 -14.76 0.54
N ASN A 25 -20.89 -14.19 -0.67
CA ASN A 25 -20.80 -14.94 -1.93
C ASN A 25 -19.37 -15.00 -2.49
N ALA A 26 -18.38 -14.51 -1.73
CA ALA A 26 -16.99 -14.68 -2.10
C ALA A 26 -16.60 -16.14 -1.85
N ASN A 27 -16.44 -16.90 -2.94
CA ASN A 27 -15.85 -18.23 -2.97
C ASN A 27 -14.68 -18.31 -1.97
N PRO A 28 -14.53 -19.41 -1.20
CA PRO A 28 -13.41 -19.56 -0.27
C PRO A 28 -12.12 -19.32 -1.04
N ARG A 29 -11.37 -18.29 -0.62
CA ARG A 29 -10.06 -18.02 -1.20
C ARG A 29 -9.24 -19.31 -1.09
N PRO A 30 -8.58 -19.77 -2.17
CA PRO A 30 -7.67 -20.90 -2.05
C PRO A 30 -6.66 -20.55 -0.96
N THR A 31 -6.60 -21.41 0.05
CA THR A 31 -5.58 -21.38 1.10
C THR A 31 -4.25 -21.45 0.40
N ARG A 32 -3.46 -20.37 0.50
CA ARG A 32 -2.11 -20.35 -0.06
C ARG A 32 -1.32 -21.41 0.71
N SER A 33 -0.87 -22.46 0.02
CA SER A 33 0.08 -23.41 0.61
C SER A 33 1.31 -22.63 1.07
N ALA A 34 1.88 -23.06 2.19
CA ALA A 34 3.15 -22.51 2.63
C ALA A 34 4.19 -22.72 1.51
N PRO A 35 5.09 -21.77 1.29
CA PRO A 35 6.19 -21.98 0.35
C PRO A 35 6.96 -23.22 0.78
N GLU A 36 7.05 -24.21 -0.12
CA GLU A 36 7.95 -25.34 0.05
C GLU A 36 9.37 -24.80 -0.07
N TYR A 37 10.10 -24.80 1.04
CA TYR A 37 11.50 -24.43 1.03
C TYR A 37 12.29 -25.61 0.46
N THR A 38 13.04 -25.33 -0.60
CA THR A 38 14.04 -26.22 -1.15
C THR A 38 15.10 -26.55 -0.10
N ASP A 39 15.55 -27.80 -0.10
CA ASP A 39 16.46 -28.31 0.91
C ASP A 39 17.82 -27.58 0.82
N SER A 40 18.15 -26.81 1.87
CA SER A 40 19.32 -25.92 1.91
C SER A 40 20.66 -26.61 1.64
N ARG A 41 20.73 -27.94 1.83
CA ARG A 41 21.90 -28.75 1.48
C ARG A 41 22.07 -28.93 -0.01
N ARG A 42 20.97 -29.05 -0.76
CA ARG A 42 20.96 -29.29 -2.20
C ARG A 42 21.25 -28.04 -3.00
N GLU A 43 20.89 -26.87 -2.48
CA GLU A 43 21.23 -25.58 -3.10
C GLU A 43 22.71 -25.21 -3.00
N ARG A 44 23.46 -25.85 -2.10
CA ARG A 44 24.91 -25.66 -1.94
C ARG A 44 25.75 -26.56 -2.83
N GLU A 45 25.12 -27.51 -3.53
CA GLU A 45 25.82 -28.30 -4.54
C GLU A 45 26.08 -27.40 -5.75
N THR A 46 27.35 -27.03 -5.93
CA THR A 46 27.82 -26.37 -7.14
C THR A 46 27.63 -27.32 -8.31
N ARG A 47 26.64 -27.05 -9.14
CA ARG A 47 26.44 -27.75 -10.41
C ARG A 47 27.65 -27.41 -11.30
N GLU A 48 28.51 -28.39 -11.54
CA GLU A 48 29.55 -28.29 -12.56
C GLU A 48 28.82 -28.19 -13.91
N LEU A 49 28.76 -26.97 -14.45
CA LEU A 49 28.30 -26.72 -15.81
C LEU A 49 29.49 -27.06 -16.71
N ASP A 50 29.34 -28.07 -17.55
CA ASP A 50 30.29 -28.32 -18.63
C ASP A 50 30.29 -27.07 -19.54
N ASP A 51 31.48 -26.60 -19.91
CA ASP A 51 31.70 -25.39 -20.72
C ASP A 51 31.02 -25.44 -22.10
N SER A 52 30.44 -26.59 -22.49
CA SER A 52 29.62 -26.75 -23.70
C SER A 52 28.25 -26.07 -23.64
N ASP A 53 27.69 -25.84 -22.45
CA ASP A 53 26.34 -25.25 -22.28
C ASP A 53 26.38 -23.70 -22.20
N LEU A 54 27.56 -23.09 -22.08
CA LEU A 54 27.73 -21.63 -22.02
C LEU A 54 27.74 -20.96 -23.40
N VAL A 55 27.65 -21.74 -24.48
CA VAL A 55 27.54 -21.25 -25.85
C VAL A 55 26.10 -21.41 -26.35
N ASP A 56 25.12 -21.12 -25.49
CA ASP A 56 23.76 -20.89 -25.95
C ASP A 56 23.75 -19.62 -26.82
N GLU A 57 23.72 -19.89 -28.13
CA GLU A 57 23.51 -18.99 -29.25
C GLU A 57 22.56 -17.84 -28.87
N VAL A 58 23.06 -16.60 -28.91
CA VAL A 58 22.23 -15.40 -28.76
C VAL A 58 21.30 -15.33 -29.97
N ILE A 59 20.11 -15.91 -29.85
CA ILE A 59 19.06 -15.79 -30.86
C ILE A 59 18.58 -14.34 -30.84
N VAL A 60 19.13 -13.53 -31.75
CA VAL A 60 18.65 -12.17 -32.02
C VAL A 60 17.31 -12.30 -32.76
N GLY A 61 16.21 -12.32 -32.02
CA GLY A 61 14.87 -12.32 -32.58
C GLY A 61 14.57 -11.00 -33.26
N GLU A 62 14.42 -11.02 -34.59
CA GLU A 62 13.80 -9.93 -35.33
C GLU A 62 12.34 -9.78 -34.89
N VAL A 63 11.98 -8.62 -34.34
CA VAL A 63 10.60 -8.33 -33.93
C VAL A 63 9.75 -8.13 -35.17
N VAL A 64 9.12 -9.21 -35.65
CA VAL A 64 8.11 -9.15 -36.70
C VAL A 64 6.86 -8.50 -36.10
N GLU A 65 6.66 -7.20 -36.36
CA GLU A 65 5.44 -6.49 -35.99
C GLU A 65 4.26 -7.10 -36.75
N THR A 66 3.40 -7.84 -36.05
CA THR A 66 2.16 -8.33 -36.65
C THR A 66 1.12 -7.20 -36.68
N PRO A 67 0.20 -7.14 -37.67
CA PRO A 67 -0.82 -6.08 -37.72
C PRO A 67 -1.73 -6.03 -36.49
N SER A 68 -1.77 -7.10 -35.69
CA SER A 68 -2.45 -7.17 -34.40
C SER A 68 -1.78 -6.31 -33.31
N ASP A 69 -0.45 -6.13 -33.37
CA ASP A 69 0.31 -5.35 -32.38
C ASP A 69 0.06 -3.85 -32.52
N GLN A 70 -0.16 -3.37 -33.74
CA GLN A 70 -0.52 -1.97 -34.00
C GLN A 70 -1.87 -1.60 -33.37
N GLN A 71 -2.85 -2.51 -33.41
CA GLN A 71 -4.16 -2.29 -32.79
C GLN A 71 -4.04 -2.26 -31.26
N GLN A 72 -3.29 -3.20 -30.68
CA GLN A 72 -3.03 -3.21 -29.23
C GLN A 72 -2.28 -1.97 -28.76
N TYR A 73 -1.36 -1.44 -29.57
CA TYR A 73 -0.65 -0.20 -29.27
C TYR A 73 -1.59 1.01 -29.25
N GLN A 74 -2.51 1.10 -30.22
CA GLN A 74 -3.51 2.18 -30.25
C GLN A 74 -4.49 2.09 -29.07
N GLU A 75 -4.93 0.89 -28.70
CA GLU A 75 -5.77 0.69 -27.51
C GLU A 75 -5.04 1.08 -26.23
N ARG A 76 -3.76 0.72 -26.10
CA ARG A 76 -2.92 1.09 -24.96
C ARG A 76 -2.79 2.61 -24.86
N ARG A 77 -2.56 3.30 -25.98
CA ARG A 77 -2.52 4.78 -26.02
C ARG A 77 -3.85 5.40 -25.57
N ARG A 78 -4.98 4.90 -26.07
CA ARG A 78 -6.32 5.38 -25.65
C ARG A 78 -6.57 5.18 -24.16
N ARG A 79 -6.17 4.03 -23.59
CA ARG A 79 -6.29 3.76 -22.14
C ARG A 79 -5.44 4.73 -21.31
N ILE A 80 -4.20 4.99 -21.73
CA ILE A 80 -3.31 5.94 -21.05
C ILE A 80 -3.90 7.35 -21.08
N GLU A 81 -4.43 7.79 -22.22
CA GLU A 81 -5.03 9.12 -22.34
C GLU A 81 -6.28 9.28 -21.45
N GLN A 82 -7.14 8.25 -21.42
CA GLN A 82 -8.31 8.23 -20.54
C GLN A 82 -7.91 8.22 -19.04
N ALA A 83 -6.88 7.46 -18.68
CA ALA A 83 -6.34 7.46 -17.32
C ALA A 83 -5.79 8.83 -16.92
N LYS A 84 -5.06 9.50 -17.82
CA LYS A 84 -4.52 10.85 -17.60
C LYS A 84 -5.64 11.87 -17.38
N LYS A 85 -6.68 11.86 -18.21
CA LYS A 85 -7.87 12.74 -18.06
C LYS A 85 -8.59 12.50 -16.73
N ARG A 86 -8.68 11.24 -16.27
CA ARG A 86 -9.29 10.92 -14.97
C ARG A 86 -8.41 11.41 -13.80
N ALA A 87 -7.10 11.20 -13.89
CA ALA A 87 -6.16 11.67 -12.87
C ALA A 87 -6.19 13.19 -12.73
N GLU A 88 -6.25 13.93 -13.83
CA GLU A 88 -6.34 15.40 -13.83
C GLU A 88 -7.63 15.89 -13.15
N LYS A 89 -8.78 15.25 -13.44
CA LYS A 89 -10.04 15.58 -12.76
C LYS A 89 -9.97 15.34 -11.25
N ILE A 90 -9.42 14.21 -10.85
CA ILE A 90 -9.24 13.88 -9.42
C ILE A 90 -8.30 14.89 -8.76
N ALA A 91 -7.18 15.24 -9.41
CA ALA A 91 -6.23 16.23 -8.90
C ALA A 91 -6.86 17.62 -8.77
N ALA A 92 -7.71 18.02 -9.73
CA ALA A 92 -8.43 19.29 -9.66
C ALA A 92 -9.46 19.29 -8.51
N GLU A 93 -10.16 18.18 -8.29
CA GLU A 93 -11.11 18.05 -7.17
C GLU A 93 -10.39 18.03 -5.82
N THR A 94 -9.27 17.33 -5.68
CA THR A 94 -8.47 17.32 -4.45
C THR A 94 -7.87 18.69 -4.17
N ALA A 95 -7.40 19.41 -5.20
CA ALA A 95 -6.90 20.78 -5.05
C ALA A 95 -8.01 21.76 -4.61
N LYS A 96 -9.22 21.64 -5.15
CA LYS A 96 -10.37 22.44 -4.71
C LYS A 96 -10.77 22.13 -3.27
N ARG A 97 -10.74 20.85 -2.87
CA ARG A 97 -10.99 20.43 -1.49
C ARG A 97 -9.92 20.94 -0.53
N ALA A 98 -8.64 20.87 -0.92
CA ALA A 98 -7.52 21.38 -0.14
C ALA A 98 -7.60 22.90 0.10
N LYS A 99 -7.97 23.67 -0.94
CA LYS A 99 -8.21 25.12 -0.79
C LYS A 99 -9.41 25.43 0.10
N LYS A 100 -10.46 24.60 0.08
CA LYS A 100 -11.63 24.74 0.96
C LYS A 100 -11.33 24.33 2.41
N SER A 101 -10.46 23.34 2.62
CA SER A 101 -10.03 22.93 3.97
C SER A 101 -8.98 23.85 4.57
N ALA A 102 -8.15 24.53 3.76
CA ALA A 102 -7.15 25.48 4.25
C ALA A 102 -7.77 26.70 4.98
N ASN A 103 -9.03 27.06 4.67
CA ASN A 103 -9.75 28.12 5.38
C ASN A 103 -10.50 27.65 6.64
N VAL A 104 -10.46 26.35 6.98
CA VAL A 104 -11.20 25.76 8.10
C VAL A 104 -10.28 25.22 9.21
N VAL A 105 -8.96 25.21 9.00
CA VAL A 105 -7.99 24.70 9.99
C VAL A 105 -7.31 25.86 10.71
N ASP A 106 -8.03 26.46 11.66
CA ASP A 106 -7.41 27.17 12.78
C ASP A 106 -8.09 26.83 14.12
N THR A 107 -8.56 25.59 14.27
CA THR A 107 -8.98 25.06 15.56
C THR A 107 -8.71 23.57 15.64
N SER A 108 -7.77 23.22 16.53
CA SER A 108 -7.59 21.93 17.20
C SER A 108 -7.35 20.68 16.34
N THR A 109 -6.11 20.17 16.33
CA THR A 109 -5.82 18.74 16.55
C THR A 109 -4.31 18.52 16.69
N ASP A 110 -3.95 17.87 17.80
CA ASP A 110 -2.62 17.39 18.14
C ASP A 110 -1.97 16.60 17.00
N SER A 111 -0.90 17.13 16.45
CA SER A 111 -0.06 16.47 15.44
C SER A 111 1.13 15.81 16.13
N ILE A 112 0.90 14.65 16.76
CA ILE A 112 1.94 13.66 17.05
C ILE A 112 2.06 12.79 15.79
N GLY A 113 2.65 13.34 14.74
CA GLY A 113 2.63 12.68 13.43
C GLY A 113 3.32 13.48 12.35
N ASP A 114 4.42 14.14 12.70
CA ASP A 114 5.36 14.63 11.71
C ASP A 114 6.73 14.69 12.38
N GLY A 115 7.81 14.42 11.65
CA GLY A 115 9.18 14.28 12.16
C GLY A 115 9.80 15.57 12.73
N LYS A 116 9.07 16.28 13.58
CA LYS A 116 9.55 17.42 14.35
C LYS A 116 10.44 16.90 15.45
N VAL A 117 11.63 17.50 15.55
CA VAL A 117 12.51 17.35 16.71
C VAL A 117 11.69 17.67 17.94
N VAL A 118 11.39 16.64 18.74
CA VAL A 118 10.65 16.80 19.99
C VAL A 118 11.61 17.46 20.97
N ASP A 119 11.25 18.64 21.46
CA ASP A 119 12.06 19.32 22.47
C ASP A 119 12.21 18.41 23.71
N PRO A 120 13.42 18.31 24.30
CA PRO A 120 13.67 17.38 25.40
C PRO A 120 12.76 17.64 26.61
N ASP A 121 12.36 18.89 26.83
CA ASP A 121 11.42 19.26 27.90
C ASP A 121 9.99 18.79 27.63
N GLN A 122 9.56 18.79 26.38
CA GLN A 122 8.26 18.25 25.97
C GLN A 122 8.23 16.73 26.12
N LEU A 123 9.33 16.05 25.80
CA LEU A 123 9.49 14.63 26.03
C LEU A 123 9.43 14.31 27.53
N MET A 124 10.12 15.08 28.37
CA MET A 124 10.08 14.91 29.83
C MET A 124 8.70 15.18 30.42
N ALA A 125 7.96 16.16 29.90
CA ALA A 125 6.57 16.39 30.29
C ALA A 125 5.66 15.21 29.90
N MET A 126 5.85 14.64 28.71
CA MET A 126 5.12 13.45 28.27
C MET A 126 5.45 12.24 29.16
N LEU A 127 6.73 12.02 29.48
CA LEU A 127 7.18 10.91 30.35
C LEU A 127 6.69 11.02 31.79
N ARG A 128 6.47 12.24 32.30
CA ARG A 128 5.88 12.48 33.62
C ARG A 128 4.38 12.20 33.67
N SER A 129 3.71 12.16 32.52
CA SER A 129 2.30 11.78 32.45
C SER A 129 2.14 10.25 32.60
N PRO A 130 1.08 9.76 33.27
CA PRO A 130 0.84 8.33 33.43
C PRO A 130 0.64 7.62 32.08
N GLN A 131 0.19 8.35 31.06
CA GLN A 131 0.03 7.82 29.71
C GLN A 131 1.37 7.69 28.98
N GLY A 132 2.24 8.70 29.05
CA GLY A 132 3.56 8.64 28.43
C GLY A 132 4.48 7.63 29.12
N MET A 133 4.32 7.40 30.42
CA MET A 133 5.00 6.31 31.13
C MET A 133 4.64 4.93 30.57
N ARG A 134 3.34 4.68 30.29
CA ARG A 134 2.90 3.42 29.64
C ARG A 134 3.49 3.27 28.25
N GLN A 135 3.54 4.35 27.48
CA GLN A 135 4.16 4.35 26.15
C GLN A 135 5.66 4.07 26.24
N ALA A 136 6.37 4.65 27.22
CA ALA A 136 7.79 4.40 27.45
C ALA A 136 8.08 2.94 27.82
N ILE A 137 7.26 2.34 28.69
CA ILE A 137 7.37 0.92 29.06
C ILE A 137 7.16 0.04 27.82
N LEU A 138 6.15 0.32 27.00
CA LEU A 138 5.86 -0.43 25.78
C LEU A 138 6.97 -0.28 24.73
N LEU A 139 7.52 0.93 24.56
CA LEU A 139 8.66 1.16 23.68
C LEU A 139 9.89 0.37 24.14
N ARG A 140 10.16 0.36 25.45
CA ARG A 140 11.21 -0.47 26.03
C ARG A 140 10.98 -1.95 25.73
N GLU A 141 9.75 -2.45 25.90
CA GLU A 141 9.43 -3.86 25.63
C GLU A 141 9.58 -4.23 24.15
N ILE A 142 9.30 -3.31 23.23
CA ILE A 142 9.47 -3.53 21.78
C ILE A 142 10.96 -3.53 21.39
N LEU A 143 11.75 -2.62 21.97
CA LEU A 143 13.17 -2.47 21.65
C LEU A 143 14.03 -3.53 22.34
N ASP A 144 13.73 -3.86 23.60
CA ASP A 144 14.43 -4.88 24.40
C ASP A 144 13.82 -6.29 24.21
N ARG A 145 13.17 -6.58 23.07
CA ARG A 145 12.60 -7.92 22.82
C ARG A 145 13.71 -8.96 22.92
N PRO A 146 13.58 -10.00 23.76
CA PRO A 146 14.62 -11.00 23.93
C PRO A 146 14.81 -11.76 22.61
N GLU A 147 15.92 -11.47 21.91
CA GLU A 147 16.30 -12.09 20.63
C GLU A 147 16.59 -13.59 20.80
N HIS A 148 16.96 -14.04 22.00
CA HIS A 148 17.25 -15.43 22.34
C HIS A 148 16.04 -16.18 22.94
N ARG A 149 14.95 -16.30 22.18
CA ARG A 149 13.87 -17.27 22.51
C ARG A 149 13.63 -18.32 21.42
N TRP A 150 14.56 -18.46 20.48
CA TRP A 150 14.55 -19.49 19.44
C TRP A 150 15.99 -19.90 19.14
#